data_AF-A0A2X3HGC2-F1
#
_entry.id   AF-A0A2X3HGC2-F1
#
_cell.length_a   1.000
_cell.length_b   1.000
_cell.length_c   1.000
_cell.angle_alpha   90.00
_cell.angle_beta   90.00
_cell.angle_gamma   90.00
#
_symmetry.space_group_name_H-M   'P 1'
#
loop_
_entity.id
_entity.type
_entity.pdbx_description
1 polymer ?
#
loop_
_entity_poly.entity_id
_entity_poly.type
_entity_poly.pdbx_seq_one_letter_code
_entity_poly.pdbx_strand_id
1 'polypeptide(L)' 'MKYRVSNGNAESLNSKIRLLRIKSRGYRNKERFKVAVMFHYGRLNMDF' A
#
# COMPACT_ATOMS: atom_id res chain seq x y z
N MET A 1 -6.68 -29.10 -2.19
CA MET A 1 -6.01 -27.78 -2.29
C MET A 1 -5.01 -27.86 -3.44
N LYS A 2 -5.46 -27.63 -4.69
CA LYS A 2 -4.72 -28.04 -5.92
C LYS A 2 -3.49 -27.15 -6.23
N TYR A 3 -3.39 -25.98 -5.60
CA TYR A 3 -2.21 -25.11 -5.61
C TYR A 3 -2.05 -24.52 -4.21
N ARG A 4 -0.88 -24.66 -3.57
CA ARG A 4 -0.58 -24.11 -2.22
C ARG A 4 -0.36 -22.59 -2.26
N VAL A 5 -1.17 -21.88 -3.02
CA VAL A 5 -1.07 -20.43 -3.21
C VAL A 5 -1.98 -19.77 -2.18
N SER A 6 -1.41 -18.90 -1.34
CA SER A 6 -2.14 -18.12 -0.35
C SER A 6 -2.10 -16.64 -0.73
N ASN A 7 -3.26 -15.99 -0.68
CA ASN A 7 -3.37 -14.54 -0.90
C ASN A 7 -2.95 -13.72 0.33
N GLY A 8 -2.57 -14.35 1.45
CA GLY A 8 -2.32 -13.65 2.71
C GLY A 8 -1.30 -12.51 2.63
N ASN A 9 -0.26 -12.64 1.81
CA ASN A 9 0.71 -11.56 1.59
C ASN A 9 0.08 -10.35 0.88
N ALA A 10 -0.74 -10.60 -0.16
CA ALA A 10 -1.45 -9.55 -0.87
C ALA A 10 -2.52 -8.88 0.01
N GLU A 11 -3.24 -9.66 0.82
CA GLU A 11 -4.25 -9.16 1.76
C GLU A 11 -3.64 -8.31 2.87
N SER A 12 -2.49 -8.72 3.41
CA SER A 12 -1.73 -7.94 4.39
C SER A 12 -1.32 -6.58 3.82
N LEU A 13 -0.83 -6.57 2.57
CA LEU A 13 -0.44 -5.33 1.89
C LEU A 13 -1.67 -4.44 1.59
N ASN A 14 -2.78 -5.01 1.12
CA ASN A 14 -4.02 -4.28 0.90
C ASN A 14 -4.57 -3.66 2.20
N SER A 15 -4.44 -4.37 3.31
CA SER A 15 -4.85 -3.88 4.65
C SER A 15 -4.00 -2.68 5.08
N LYS A 16 -2.68 -2.73 4.85
CA LYS A 16 -1.77 -1.61 5.13
C LYS A 16 -2.10 -0.37 4.28
N ILE A 17 -2.34 -0.55 2.98
CA ILE A 17 -2.73 0.53 2.07
C ILE A 17 -4.07 1.17 2.50
N ARG A 18 -5.05 0.35 2.89
CA ARG A 18 -6.33 0.84 3.43
C ARG A 18 -6.12 1.65 4.71
N LEU A 19 -5.27 1.18 5.62
CA LEU A 19 -4.96 1.87 6.86
C LEU A 19 -4.29 3.23 6.61
N LEU A 20 -3.36 3.31 5.64
CA LEU A 20 -2.75 4.57 5.21
C LEU A 20 -3.83 5.58 4.79
N ARG A 21 -4.78 5.16 3.95
CA ARG A 21 -5.88 6.02 3.51
C ARG A 21 -6.74 6.53 4.66
N ILE A 22 -7.04 5.67 5.65
CA ILE A 22 -7.84 6.03 6.83
C ILE A 22 -7.07 7.04 7.70
N LYS A 23 -5.79 6.77 7.99
CA LYS A 23 -4.94 7.65 8.82
C LYS A 23 -4.78 9.04 8.21
N SER A 24 -4.66 9.13 6.89
CA SER A 24 -4.59 10.41 6.18
C SER A 24 -5.93 11.13 6.01
N ARG A 25 -7.04 10.54 6.48
CA ARG A 25 -8.41 11.06 6.29
C ARG A 25 -8.77 11.25 4.81
N GLY A 26 -8.28 10.35 3.97
CA GLY A 26 -8.45 10.40 2.51
C GLY A 26 -7.36 11.19 1.79
N TYR A 27 -7.31 11.03 0.47
CA TYR A 27 -6.39 11.75 -0.41
C TYR A 27 -7.20 12.49 -1.46
N ARG A 28 -6.87 13.76 -1.70
CA ARG A 28 -7.54 14.59 -2.73
C ARG A 28 -7.06 14.27 -4.14
N ASN A 29 -5.84 13.74 -4.29
CA ASN A 29 -5.23 13.37 -5.57
C ASN A 29 -4.74 11.92 -5.53
N LYS A 30 -5.10 11.14 -6.56
CA LYS A 30 -4.71 9.74 -6.75
C LYS A 30 -3.19 9.56 -6.89
N GLU A 31 -2.49 10.49 -7.53
CA GLU A 31 -1.03 10.47 -7.66
C GLU A 31 -0.34 10.62 -6.31
N ARG A 32 -0.80 11.56 -5.46
CA ARG A 32 -0.28 11.71 -4.10
C ARG A 32 -0.49 10.45 -3.27
N PHE A 33 -1.62 9.76 -3.46
CA PHE A 33 -1.86 8.47 -2.81
C PHE A 33 -0.87 7.39 -3.30
N LYS A 34 -0.64 7.28 -4.61
CA LYS A 34 0.34 6.33 -5.18
C LYS A 34 1.75 6.58 -4.64
N VAL A 35 2.20 7.85 -4.61
CA VAL A 35 3.50 8.23 -4.06
C VAL A 35 3.59 7.86 -2.59
N ALA A 36 2.56 8.15 -1.79
CA ALA A 36 2.54 7.78 -0.37
C ALA A 36 2.59 6.25 -0.16
N VAL A 37 1.87 5.47 -0.98
CA VAL A 37 1.95 4.01 -0.95
C VAL A 37 3.37 3.52 -1.29
N MET A 38 4.00 4.07 -2.33
CA MET A 38 5.37 3.71 -2.71
C MET A 38 6.40 4.12 -1.65
N PHE A 39 6.24 5.28 -1.02
CA PHE A 39 7.10 5.74 0.05
C PHE A 39 7.01 4.85 1.30
N HIS A 40 5.79 4.54 1.77
CA HIS A 40 5.61 3.76 2.99
C HIS A 40 5.79 2.25 2.81
N TYR A 41 5.51 1.70 1.63
CA TYR A 41 5.44 0.25 1.41
C TYR A 41 6.23 -0.25 0.18
N GLY A 42 6.64 0.65 -0.73
CA GLY A 42 7.33 0.32 -1.98
C GLY A 42 8.84 0.52 -1.95
N ARG A 43 9.43 0.87 -0.80
CA ARG A 43 10.87 1.19 -0.65
C ARG A 43 11.33 2.28 -1.63
N LEU A 44 10.46 3.24 -1.94
CA LEU A 44 10.83 4.38 -2.77
C LEU A 44 12.01 5.10 -2.11
N ASN A 45 13.18 5.07 -2.75
CA ASN A 45 14.32 5.83 -2.27
C ASN A 45 14.04 7.31 -2.51
N MET A 46 14.11 8.11 -1.45
CA MET A 46 13.87 9.56 -1.47
C MET A 46 15.18 10.33 -1.43
N ASP A 47 16.30 9.71 -1.84
CA ASP A 47 17.55 10.43 -2.06
C ASP A 47 17.28 11.58 -3.06
N PHE A 48 17.52 12.80 -2.56
CA PHE A 48 17.51 14.06 -3.29
C PHE A 48 18.94 14.41 -3.69
#